data_AF-A0A2P6V088-F1
#
_entry.id   AF-A0A2P6V088-F1
#
_cell.length_a   1.000
_cell.length_b   1.000
_cell.length_c   1.000
_cell.angle_alpha   90.00
_cell.angle_beta   90.00
_cell.angle_gamma   90.00
#
_symmetry.space_group_name_H-M   'P 1'
#
loop_
_entity.id
_entity.type
_entity.pdbx_description
1 polymer ?
#
loop_
_entity_poly.entity_id
_entity_poly.type
_entity_poly.pdbx_seq_one_letter_code
_entity_poly.pdbx_strand_id
1 'polypeptide(L)'
;MAQQMKQPKLEVNAARVAAVAAAASVATSVQQQQPRQTAPHGLGQAWKGQEPRGDGPRIAFIVTTSDSLQQIRVWINYHRAIGVTTFYIFADGQAARADNVAALRAIPGVTVVLRDAELRRRHENSRIWKESWLSAFFHKPCNHELFVLQSLNMEVGIEMAQKDGVDWLLHVDTDELIHPSGSPDFSLQEVLGQVPHDVDTLVFPNYESLPEREDVVDPFLEVSLFKKNYAHVVSDLYFKSYGTVARGNPNYFITYGNGKSAARVQQGMRPNGAHRWHSYVKTPKEWSSDQAAVLHYTYNRFGDLKSRRDRCDCAPTEEDAKRCFILPFDRMAFLEASLKNDKELMDWFRQRLVWDDPAVVNDLLKKGLFTRIYEPQLMIRGFVDAENQAEAAAKAAAQQAQQAAAAAAAAAVEQQQAQQAAAAAAAAQQQQDAAAAQQQAVAAAAAASQQQDATAAQAAATQQAQQAAVAAQQEQDAAAAQAAVQQQAQQAAAAAVAQQQAAAAAQATANAAAQGQAQQAAAAAAVQEQQQQQAQQAAFAAAVQQKAGEAATLITTTQQAGVGGQQQGVTGVQ
;
A
#
# COMPACT_ATOMS: atom_id res chain seq x y z
N MET A 1 90.26 7.59 0.54
CA MET A 1 90.66 8.86 1.17
C MET A 1 89.41 9.69 1.35
N ALA A 2 88.61 9.43 2.38
CA ALA A 2 88.66 10.04 3.72
C ALA A 2 88.11 11.48 3.74
N GLN A 3 86.89 11.66 4.26
CA GLN A 3 86.50 12.89 4.94
C GLN A 3 85.48 12.59 6.04
N GLN A 4 85.90 12.90 7.28
CA GLN A 4 85.17 12.76 8.54
C GLN A 4 84.08 13.84 8.66
N MET A 5 82.87 13.44 9.06
CA MET A 5 81.90 14.34 9.66
C MET A 5 82.02 14.29 11.19
N LYS A 6 82.39 15.43 11.80
CA LYS A 6 82.21 15.72 13.23
C LYS A 6 80.93 16.55 13.39
N GLN A 7 80.08 16.15 14.34
CA GLN A 7 78.88 16.88 14.77
C GLN A 7 79.21 18.26 15.36
N PRO A 8 78.20 19.16 15.42
CA PRO A 8 77.93 19.81 16.70
C PRO A 8 76.46 19.76 17.14
N LYS A 9 76.32 19.37 18.41
CA LYS A 9 75.41 19.82 19.48
C LYS A 9 73.99 20.33 19.14
N LEU A 10 73.05 19.64 19.79
CA LEU A 10 71.73 20.10 20.21
C LEU A 10 71.75 21.51 20.83
N GLU A 11 70.96 22.41 20.24
CA GLU A 11 70.20 23.41 20.99
C GLU A 11 68.70 23.16 20.73
N VAL A 12 68.03 22.67 21.76
CA VAL A 12 66.60 22.41 21.78
C VAL A 12 65.90 23.76 21.90
N ASN A 13 65.38 24.25 20.77
CA ASN A 13 64.65 25.51 20.76
C ASN A 13 63.25 25.28 21.33
N ALA A 14 63.09 25.57 22.62
CA ALA A 14 61.84 25.46 23.41
C ALA A 14 60.64 26.21 22.77
N ALA A 15 60.89 27.09 21.79
CA ALA A 15 59.86 27.77 21.02
C ALA A 15 59.05 26.84 20.09
N ARG A 16 59.58 25.68 19.67
CA ARG A 16 58.88 24.78 18.72
C ARG A 16 57.93 23.79 19.39
N VAL A 17 58.14 23.48 20.67
CA VAL A 17 57.20 22.64 21.46
C VAL A 17 56.03 23.47 21.99
N ALA A 18 56.25 24.76 22.30
CA ALA A 18 55.19 25.69 22.70
C ALA A 18 54.22 26.02 21.53
N ALA A 19 54.72 26.08 20.29
CA ALA A 19 53.89 26.37 19.12
C ALA A 19 52.92 25.22 18.76
N VAL A 20 53.29 23.97 19.03
CA VAL A 20 52.42 22.81 18.76
C VAL A 20 51.37 22.62 19.87
N ALA A 21 51.69 22.99 21.12
CA ALA A 21 50.73 22.97 22.23
C ALA A 21 49.71 24.13 22.17
N ALA A 22 50.12 25.32 21.71
CA ALA A 22 49.21 26.46 21.54
C ALA A 22 48.24 26.29 20.36
N ALA A 23 48.63 25.57 19.30
CA ALA A 23 47.73 25.22 18.20
C ALA A 23 46.64 24.21 18.62
N ALA A 24 46.91 23.35 19.60
CA ALA A 24 45.93 22.40 20.15
C ALA A 24 44.93 23.04 21.14
N SER A 25 45.31 24.11 21.85
CA SER A 25 44.41 24.80 22.79
C SER A 25 43.53 25.88 22.14
N VAL A 26 43.93 26.43 20.98
CA VAL A 26 43.08 27.36 20.21
C VAL A 26 42.01 26.61 19.40
N ALA A 27 42.25 25.34 19.07
CA ALA A 27 41.24 24.46 18.45
C ALA A 27 40.12 24.03 19.42
N THR A 28 40.29 24.23 20.74
CA THR A 28 39.32 23.85 21.77
C THR A 28 38.62 25.03 22.45
N SER A 29 39.01 26.29 22.17
CA SER A 29 38.38 27.47 22.76
C SER A 29 37.80 28.48 21.76
N VAL A 30 37.85 28.20 20.45
CA VAL A 30 36.96 28.84 19.48
C VAL A 30 35.66 28.03 19.39
N GLN A 31 35.03 27.90 20.56
CA GLN A 31 33.59 27.84 20.69
C GLN A 31 33.08 29.26 20.36
N GLN A 32 33.34 29.71 19.13
CA GLN A 32 32.63 30.82 18.53
C GLN A 32 31.18 30.34 18.49
N GLN A 33 30.41 30.87 19.44
CA GLN A 33 29.15 31.53 19.15
C GLN A 33 28.74 31.28 17.71
N GLN A 34 28.13 30.12 17.49
CA GLN A 34 27.25 29.96 16.35
C GLN A 34 26.37 31.22 16.41
N PRO A 35 26.20 31.98 15.32
CA PRO A 35 25.03 32.83 15.29
C PRO A 35 23.91 31.91 15.74
N ARG A 36 23.12 32.31 16.73
CA ARG A 36 21.80 31.73 16.88
C ARG A 36 21.13 32.04 15.55
N GLN A 37 21.37 31.20 14.55
CA GLN A 37 20.40 30.86 13.55
C GLN A 37 19.32 30.26 14.42
N THR A 38 18.47 31.13 14.97
CA THR A 38 17.08 30.81 15.12
C THR A 38 16.71 30.33 13.73
N ALA A 39 16.76 29.02 13.52
CA ALA A 39 16.10 28.42 12.39
C ALA A 39 14.73 29.11 12.36
N PRO A 40 14.34 29.72 11.23
CA PRO A 40 13.00 30.29 11.09
C PRO A 40 12.03 29.31 11.74
N HIS A 41 11.19 29.81 12.66
CA HIS A 41 10.21 28.97 13.33
C HIS A 41 9.51 28.10 12.26
N GLY A 42 9.65 26.77 12.37
CA GLY A 42 9.05 25.81 11.43
C GLY A 42 10.02 24.97 10.59
N LEU A 43 11.28 25.35 10.38
CA LEU A 43 12.20 24.56 9.50
C LEU A 43 12.86 23.33 10.17
N GLY A 44 12.67 23.15 11.48
CA GLY A 44 13.17 21.99 12.24
C GLY A 44 12.06 21.12 12.84
N GLN A 45 10.79 21.49 12.62
CA GLN A 45 9.66 20.63 12.95
C GLN A 45 9.26 19.91 11.67
N ALA A 46 9.02 18.60 11.75
CA ALA A 46 8.32 17.90 10.67
C ALA A 46 7.04 18.70 10.38
N TRP A 47 6.84 19.11 9.13
CA TRP A 47 5.60 19.77 8.74
C TRP A 47 4.45 18.83 9.10
N LYS A 48 3.72 19.20 10.15
CA LYS A 48 2.46 18.57 10.48
C LYS A 48 1.46 19.28 9.61
N GLY A 49 0.88 18.56 8.65
CA GLY A 49 -0.23 19.07 7.86
C GLY A 49 -1.24 19.75 8.77
N GLN A 50 -1.91 20.78 8.28
CA GLN A 50 -2.91 21.44 9.09
C GLN A 50 -4.00 20.41 9.44
N GLU A 51 -4.20 20.18 10.73
CA GLU A 51 -5.36 19.40 11.17
C GLU A 51 -6.62 20.13 10.68
N PRO A 52 -7.58 19.40 10.10
CA PRO A 52 -8.82 20.00 9.62
C PRO A 52 -9.45 20.88 10.70
N ARG A 53 -9.82 22.11 10.33
CA ARG A 53 -10.49 23.03 11.26
C ARG A 53 -11.84 22.44 11.64
N GLY A 54 -12.09 22.31 12.94
CA GLY A 54 -13.33 21.71 13.47
C GLY A 54 -14.60 22.51 13.16
N ASP A 55 -14.45 23.80 12.85
CA ASP A 55 -15.50 24.71 12.42
C ASP A 55 -15.53 24.94 10.89
N GLY A 56 -14.60 24.34 10.15
CA GLY A 56 -14.54 24.42 8.69
C GLY A 56 -15.53 23.46 8.02
N PRO A 57 -15.80 23.65 6.70
CA PRO A 57 -16.65 22.71 5.97
C PRO A 57 -16.06 21.29 5.97
N ARG A 58 -16.95 20.30 6.05
CA ARG A 58 -16.61 18.88 5.89
C ARG A 58 -16.50 18.54 4.41
N ILE A 59 -15.34 18.07 4.00
CA ILE A 59 -15.03 17.78 2.61
C ILE A 59 -14.83 16.28 2.44
N ALA A 60 -15.47 15.72 1.42
CA ALA A 60 -15.24 14.35 1.01
C ALA A 60 -14.81 14.24 -0.44
N PHE A 61 -13.90 13.30 -0.70
CA PHE A 61 -13.47 12.95 -2.05
C PHE A 61 -14.00 11.56 -2.42
N ILE A 62 -14.42 11.42 -3.68
CA ILE A 62 -14.75 10.16 -4.33
C ILE A 62 -13.66 9.88 -5.36
N VAL A 63 -13.24 8.63 -5.43
CA VAL A 63 -12.31 8.18 -6.47
C VAL A 63 -12.64 6.76 -6.92
N THR A 64 -12.48 6.50 -8.20
CA THR A 64 -12.46 5.14 -8.78
C THR A 64 -11.03 4.82 -9.16
N THR A 65 -10.41 3.81 -8.55
CA THR A 65 -8.97 3.54 -8.75
C THR A 65 -8.64 2.06 -8.70
N SER A 66 -7.64 1.70 -9.50
CA SER A 66 -6.96 0.40 -9.46
C SER A 66 -5.47 0.52 -9.13
N ASP A 67 -5.04 1.70 -8.66
CA ASP A 67 -3.64 1.98 -8.37
C ASP A 67 -3.10 1.23 -7.15
N SER A 68 -1.77 1.30 -7.00
CA SER A 68 -1.09 0.72 -5.86
C SER A 68 -1.50 1.39 -4.55
N LEU A 69 -1.43 0.62 -3.45
CA LEU A 69 -1.66 1.15 -2.09
C LEU A 69 -0.78 2.36 -1.80
N GLN A 70 0.49 2.36 -2.25
CA GLN A 70 1.41 3.48 -2.00
C GLN A 70 0.92 4.77 -2.65
N GLN A 71 0.53 4.70 -3.92
CA GLN A 71 -0.01 5.86 -4.65
C GLN A 71 -1.27 6.41 -3.95
N ILE A 72 -2.19 5.53 -3.57
CA ILE A 72 -3.44 5.91 -2.91
C ILE A 72 -3.15 6.57 -1.54
N ARG A 73 -2.19 6.06 -0.76
CA ARG A 73 -1.82 6.62 0.55
C ARG A 73 -1.18 7.99 0.43
N VAL A 74 -0.28 8.19 -0.53
CA VAL A 74 0.30 9.51 -0.82
C VAL A 74 -0.80 10.51 -1.17
N TRP A 75 -1.72 10.10 -2.04
CA TRP A 75 -2.86 10.92 -2.45
C TRP A 75 -3.79 11.27 -1.28
N ILE A 76 -4.11 10.30 -0.40
CA ILE A 76 -4.90 10.55 0.83
C ILE A 76 -4.18 11.53 1.75
N ASN A 77 -2.89 11.31 2.01
CA ASN A 77 -2.12 12.12 2.95
C ASN A 77 -2.00 13.58 2.49
N TYR A 78 -1.74 13.79 1.20
CA TYR A 78 -1.73 15.12 0.61
C TYR A 78 -3.08 15.83 0.79
N HIS A 79 -4.17 15.19 0.41
CA HIS A 79 -5.50 15.81 0.48
C HIS A 79 -5.99 16.01 1.93
N ARG A 80 -5.62 15.11 2.83
CA ARG A 80 -5.88 15.29 4.27
C ARG A 80 -5.21 16.54 4.81
N ALA A 81 -3.97 16.77 4.40
CA ALA A 81 -3.18 17.87 4.91
C ALA A 81 -3.62 19.26 4.41
N ILE A 82 -4.51 19.30 3.40
CA ILE A 82 -5.21 20.52 2.95
C ILE A 82 -6.67 20.58 3.44
N GLY A 83 -7.08 19.68 4.34
CA GLY A 83 -8.36 19.71 5.04
C GLY A 83 -9.45 18.74 4.57
N VAL A 84 -9.13 17.74 3.74
CA VAL A 84 -10.09 16.68 3.36
C VAL A 84 -10.15 15.59 4.44
N THR A 85 -11.34 15.35 4.99
CA THR A 85 -11.50 14.42 6.12
C THR A 85 -12.03 13.06 5.72
N THR A 86 -12.79 12.99 4.62
CA THR A 86 -13.55 11.79 4.24
C THR A 86 -13.18 11.35 2.83
N PHE A 87 -12.99 10.05 2.64
CA PHE A 87 -12.61 9.47 1.35
C PHE A 87 -13.46 8.24 1.03
N TYR A 88 -14.13 8.27 -0.11
CA TYR A 88 -14.89 7.15 -0.67
C TYR A 88 -14.08 6.54 -1.82
N ILE A 89 -13.43 5.42 -1.55
CA ILE A 89 -12.53 4.76 -2.49
C ILE A 89 -13.25 3.58 -3.12
N PHE A 90 -13.64 3.74 -4.39
CA PHE A 90 -14.16 2.66 -5.21
C PHE A 90 -12.98 1.90 -5.81
N ALA A 91 -12.62 0.80 -5.17
CA ALA A 91 -11.42 0.04 -5.47
C ALA A 91 -11.70 -1.06 -6.51
N ASP A 92 -10.85 -1.13 -7.53
CA ASP A 92 -10.82 -2.20 -8.53
C ASP A 92 -9.37 -2.74 -8.69
N GLY A 93 -9.17 -3.83 -9.43
CA GLY A 93 -7.84 -4.35 -9.77
C GLY A 93 -6.91 -4.52 -8.56
N GLN A 94 -5.72 -3.91 -8.62
CA GLN A 94 -4.74 -3.99 -7.53
C GLN A 94 -5.25 -3.36 -6.22
N ALA A 95 -5.96 -2.24 -6.29
CA ALA A 95 -6.52 -1.57 -5.12
C ALA A 95 -7.52 -2.46 -4.36
N ALA A 96 -8.23 -3.34 -5.07
CA ALA A 96 -9.23 -4.25 -4.51
C ALA A 96 -8.65 -5.53 -3.86
N ARG A 97 -7.32 -5.74 -3.88
CA ARG A 97 -6.68 -6.88 -3.20
C ARG A 97 -6.94 -6.82 -1.69
N ALA A 98 -7.18 -7.97 -1.06
CA ALA A 98 -7.57 -8.07 0.34
C ALA A 98 -6.64 -7.28 1.30
N ASP A 99 -5.32 -7.43 1.15
CA ASP A 99 -4.34 -6.72 1.99
C ASP A 99 -4.41 -5.20 1.80
N ASN A 100 -4.59 -4.73 0.56
CA ASN A 100 -4.72 -3.31 0.25
C ASN A 100 -6.02 -2.74 0.83
N VAL A 101 -7.12 -3.47 0.70
CA VAL A 101 -8.42 -3.08 1.27
C VAL A 101 -8.35 -3.01 2.78
N ALA A 102 -7.72 -3.98 3.44
CA ALA A 102 -7.52 -3.97 4.88
C ALA A 102 -6.68 -2.75 5.33
N ALA A 103 -5.58 -2.48 4.63
CA ALA A 103 -4.73 -1.32 4.91
C ALA A 103 -5.47 0.01 4.70
N LEU A 104 -6.23 0.15 3.62
CA LEU A 104 -7.00 1.36 3.33
C LEU A 104 -8.11 1.60 4.36
N ARG A 105 -8.84 0.54 4.77
CA ARG A 105 -9.89 0.64 5.80
C ARG A 105 -9.35 0.97 7.19
N ALA A 106 -8.08 0.71 7.46
CA ALA A 106 -7.44 1.11 8.70
C ALA A 106 -7.14 2.61 8.78
N ILE A 107 -7.21 3.33 7.65
CA ILE A 107 -7.00 4.78 7.61
C ILE A 107 -8.29 5.49 8.07
N PRO A 108 -8.24 6.36 9.09
CA PRO A 108 -9.40 7.10 9.56
C PRO A 108 -10.07 7.90 8.43
N GLY A 109 -11.40 7.94 8.40
CA GLY A 109 -12.17 8.67 7.39
C GLY A 109 -12.20 8.03 6.00
N VAL A 110 -11.59 6.86 5.81
CA VAL A 110 -11.60 6.13 4.52
C VAL A 110 -12.67 5.05 4.54
N THR A 111 -13.55 5.08 3.54
CA THR A 111 -14.48 3.98 3.23
C THR A 111 -14.10 3.37 1.89
N VAL A 112 -13.83 2.07 1.88
CA VAL A 112 -13.52 1.31 0.66
C VAL A 112 -14.75 0.54 0.19
N VAL A 113 -15.19 0.85 -1.04
CA VAL A 113 -16.29 0.20 -1.74
C VAL A 113 -15.69 -0.71 -2.82
N LEU A 114 -16.07 -1.98 -2.80
CA LEU A 114 -15.60 -2.97 -3.78
C LEU A 114 -16.62 -3.13 -4.90
N ARG A 115 -16.15 -3.52 -6.09
CA ARG A 115 -16.99 -3.92 -7.21
C ARG A 115 -17.58 -5.32 -7.01
N ASP A 116 -18.32 -5.49 -5.92
CA ASP A 116 -19.02 -6.72 -5.56
C ASP A 116 -20.41 -6.83 -6.24
N ALA A 117 -21.15 -7.87 -5.91
CA ALA A 117 -22.49 -8.10 -6.48
C ALA A 117 -23.48 -7.00 -6.10
N GLU A 118 -23.34 -6.40 -4.91
CA GLU A 118 -24.24 -5.35 -4.45
C GLU A 118 -23.98 -4.05 -5.20
N LEU A 119 -22.71 -3.64 -5.35
CA LEU A 119 -22.40 -2.44 -6.14
C LEU A 119 -22.83 -2.61 -7.60
N ARG A 120 -22.61 -3.79 -8.20
CA ARG A 120 -23.08 -4.08 -9.56
C ARG A 120 -24.60 -3.98 -9.68
N ARG A 121 -25.35 -4.57 -8.75
CA ARG A 121 -26.81 -4.47 -8.72
C ARG A 121 -27.27 -3.03 -8.61
N ARG A 122 -26.63 -2.22 -7.77
CA ARG A 122 -26.93 -0.78 -7.65
C ARG A 122 -26.67 -0.05 -8.97
N HIS A 123 -25.54 -0.32 -9.61
CA HIS A 123 -25.22 0.24 -10.91
C HIS A 123 -26.26 -0.14 -11.97
N GLU A 124 -26.61 -1.42 -12.09
CA GLU A 124 -27.61 -1.91 -13.06
C GLU A 124 -28.99 -1.26 -12.88
N ASN A 125 -29.36 -0.95 -11.64
CA ASN A 125 -30.65 -0.30 -11.32
C ASN A 125 -30.56 1.23 -11.24
N SER A 126 -29.41 1.82 -11.56
CA SER A 126 -29.21 3.27 -11.51
C SER A 126 -30.17 4.01 -12.44
N ARG A 127 -30.63 5.18 -11.98
CA ARG A 127 -31.44 6.09 -12.79
C ARG A 127 -30.66 6.60 -14.01
N ILE A 128 -29.33 6.70 -13.91
CA ILE A 128 -28.45 7.24 -14.96
C ILE A 128 -28.70 6.58 -16.32
N TRP A 129 -28.99 5.28 -16.36
CA TRP A 129 -29.28 4.55 -17.60
C TRP A 129 -30.50 5.07 -18.39
N LYS A 130 -31.39 5.82 -17.73
CA LYS A 130 -32.59 6.42 -18.34
C LYS A 130 -32.38 7.90 -18.71
N GLU A 131 -31.18 8.44 -18.47
CA GLU A 131 -30.88 9.84 -18.68
C GLU A 131 -30.14 10.08 -20.00
N SER A 132 -30.45 11.19 -20.67
CA SER A 132 -29.86 11.52 -21.99
C SER A 132 -28.45 12.11 -21.92
N TRP A 133 -28.04 12.68 -20.78
CA TRP A 133 -26.78 13.42 -20.66
C TRP A 133 -25.53 12.53 -20.65
N LEU A 134 -25.66 11.22 -20.38
CA LEU A 134 -24.55 10.26 -20.42
C LEU A 134 -24.69 9.22 -21.55
N SER A 135 -25.80 9.25 -22.30
CA SER A 135 -26.17 8.19 -23.23
C SER A 135 -25.18 7.98 -24.37
N ALA A 136 -24.50 9.05 -24.80
CA ALA A 136 -23.47 8.99 -25.84
C ALA A 136 -22.25 8.13 -25.46
N PHE A 137 -22.10 7.79 -24.17
CA PHE A 137 -20.98 7.01 -23.64
C PHE A 137 -21.39 5.58 -23.26
N PHE A 138 -22.68 5.26 -23.25
CA PHE A 138 -23.16 3.94 -22.85
C PHE A 138 -22.69 2.85 -23.82
N HIS A 139 -22.40 1.67 -23.25
CA HIS A 139 -22.04 0.45 -23.97
C HIS A 139 -20.83 0.59 -24.91
N LYS A 140 -20.01 1.63 -24.71
CA LYS A 140 -18.72 1.81 -25.38
C LYS A 140 -17.61 1.36 -24.43
N PRO A 141 -16.56 0.71 -24.94
CA PRO A 141 -15.53 0.09 -24.11
C PRO A 141 -14.52 1.10 -23.57
N CYS A 142 -13.61 0.61 -22.72
CA CYS A 142 -12.39 1.29 -22.30
C CYS A 142 -12.66 2.63 -21.62
N ASN A 143 -12.20 3.75 -22.21
CA ASN A 143 -12.28 5.05 -21.56
C ASN A 143 -13.73 5.55 -21.42
N HIS A 144 -14.61 5.15 -22.33
CA HIS A 144 -16.04 5.39 -22.19
C HIS A 144 -16.67 4.61 -21.04
N GLU A 145 -16.33 3.32 -20.91
CA GLU A 145 -16.82 2.48 -19.80
C GLU A 145 -16.36 3.03 -18.46
N LEU A 146 -15.08 3.42 -18.34
CA LEU A 146 -14.55 4.04 -17.13
C LEU A 146 -15.30 5.33 -16.78
N PHE A 147 -15.58 6.19 -17.77
CA PHE A 147 -16.30 7.43 -17.54
C PHE A 147 -17.74 7.20 -17.02
N VAL A 148 -18.41 6.16 -17.53
CA VAL A 148 -19.73 5.75 -17.03
C VAL A 148 -19.63 5.15 -15.63
N LEU A 149 -18.63 4.28 -15.39
CA LEU A 149 -18.38 3.67 -14.09
C LEU A 149 -18.10 4.72 -13.01
N GLN A 150 -17.25 5.71 -13.30
CA GLN A 150 -16.98 6.84 -12.40
C GLN A 150 -18.28 7.59 -12.07
N SER A 151 -19.13 7.83 -13.07
CA SER A 151 -20.42 8.51 -12.87
C SER A 151 -21.38 7.70 -11.98
N LEU A 152 -21.44 6.38 -12.15
CA LEU A 152 -22.24 5.49 -11.30
C LEU A 152 -21.70 5.42 -9.86
N ASN A 153 -20.38 5.33 -9.69
CA ASN A 153 -19.74 5.41 -8.38
C ASN A 153 -20.01 6.75 -7.69
N MET A 154 -20.02 7.86 -8.45
CA MET A 154 -20.39 9.17 -7.91
C MET A 154 -21.84 9.24 -7.44
N GLU A 155 -22.79 8.57 -8.11
CA GLU A 155 -24.18 8.47 -7.64
C GLU A 155 -24.25 7.80 -6.26
N VAL A 156 -23.55 6.68 -6.10
CA VAL A 156 -23.42 5.98 -4.81
C VAL A 156 -22.74 6.88 -3.76
N GLY A 157 -21.66 7.57 -4.15
CA GLY A 157 -20.91 8.45 -3.26
C GLY A 157 -21.71 9.66 -2.78
N ILE A 158 -22.67 10.18 -3.56
CA ILE A 158 -23.58 11.24 -3.11
C ILE A 158 -24.42 10.76 -1.92
N GLU A 159 -24.98 9.54 -1.98
CA GLU A 159 -25.78 9.00 -0.87
C GLU A 159 -24.94 8.81 0.40
N MET A 160 -23.69 8.34 0.24
CA MET A 160 -22.75 8.20 1.35
C MET A 160 -22.41 9.57 1.97
N ALA A 161 -22.12 10.57 1.12
CA ALA A 161 -21.82 11.93 1.54
C ALA A 161 -23.00 12.56 2.31
N GLN A 162 -24.23 12.35 1.85
CA GLN A 162 -25.45 12.81 2.54
C GLN A 162 -25.58 12.16 3.92
N LYS A 163 -25.37 10.85 4.01
CA LYS A 163 -25.44 10.10 5.28
C LYS A 163 -24.38 10.57 6.29
N ASP A 164 -23.18 10.87 5.81
CA ASP A 164 -22.07 11.31 6.65
C ASP A 164 -22.12 12.82 6.95
N GLY A 165 -23.10 13.54 6.39
CA GLY A 165 -23.28 14.98 6.55
C GLY A 165 -22.20 15.84 5.87
N VAL A 166 -21.51 15.31 4.87
CA VAL A 166 -20.49 16.05 4.12
C VAL A 166 -21.08 17.35 3.56
N ASP A 167 -20.36 18.46 3.65
CA ASP A 167 -20.80 19.74 3.10
C ASP A 167 -20.44 19.86 1.61
N TRP A 168 -19.22 19.42 1.24
CA TRP A 168 -18.69 19.49 -0.11
C TRP A 168 -18.14 18.16 -0.60
N LEU A 169 -18.51 17.78 -1.83
CA LEU A 169 -18.12 16.54 -2.47
C LEU A 169 -17.37 16.81 -3.78
N LEU A 170 -16.25 16.11 -3.98
CA LEU A 170 -15.45 16.17 -5.21
C LEU A 170 -15.17 14.75 -5.73
N HIS A 171 -15.10 14.59 -7.04
CA HIS A 171 -14.44 13.44 -7.65
C HIS A 171 -13.03 13.86 -8.09
N VAL A 172 -12.00 13.19 -7.56
CA VAL A 172 -10.60 13.51 -7.82
C VAL A 172 -9.85 12.21 -8.10
N ASP A 173 -9.21 12.11 -9.26
CA ASP A 173 -8.48 10.91 -9.66
C ASP A 173 -7.15 10.79 -8.89
N THR A 174 -6.57 9.59 -8.83
CA THR A 174 -5.31 9.33 -8.09
C THR A 174 -4.06 9.90 -8.77
N ASP A 175 -4.20 10.39 -10.00
CA ASP A 175 -3.22 11.20 -10.73
C ASP A 175 -3.52 12.71 -10.64
N GLU A 176 -4.46 13.12 -9.79
CA GLU A 176 -4.87 14.52 -9.61
C GLU A 176 -4.68 15.00 -8.17
N LEU A 177 -4.24 16.25 -8.01
CA LEU A 177 -4.10 16.92 -6.71
C LEU A 177 -4.82 18.26 -6.71
N ILE A 178 -5.63 18.56 -5.69
CA ILE A 178 -6.17 19.91 -5.50
C ILE A 178 -5.08 20.82 -4.91
N HIS A 179 -4.89 22.00 -5.49
CA HIS A 179 -3.83 22.95 -5.15
C HIS A 179 -4.42 24.31 -4.77
N PRO A 180 -4.68 24.55 -3.47
CA PRO A 180 -5.32 25.76 -2.95
C PRO A 180 -4.32 26.89 -2.67
N SER A 181 -3.40 27.19 -3.59
CA SER A 181 -2.30 28.15 -3.36
C SER A 181 -2.72 29.61 -3.19
N GLY A 182 -3.94 29.97 -3.56
CA GLY A 182 -4.49 31.30 -3.26
C GLY A 182 -4.96 31.47 -1.82
N SER A 183 -5.16 30.37 -1.07
CA SER A 183 -5.54 30.47 0.34
C SER A 183 -4.32 30.76 1.25
N PRO A 184 -4.44 31.67 2.24
CA PRO A 184 -3.36 32.02 3.17
C PRO A 184 -2.66 30.82 3.83
N ASP A 185 -3.43 29.79 4.15
CA ASP A 185 -2.99 28.62 4.90
C ASP A 185 -2.81 27.35 4.04
N PHE A 186 -2.86 27.47 2.70
CA PHE A 186 -2.85 26.33 1.77
C PHE A 186 -3.96 25.31 2.11
N SER A 187 -5.16 25.83 2.41
CA SER A 187 -6.31 25.09 2.95
C SER A 187 -7.49 25.06 1.97
N LEU A 188 -7.90 23.86 1.57
CA LEU A 188 -9.12 23.70 0.76
C LEU A 188 -10.39 24.01 1.56
N GLN A 189 -10.38 23.79 2.88
CA GLN A 189 -11.48 24.20 3.77
C GLN A 189 -11.69 25.71 3.75
N GLU A 190 -10.61 26.50 3.70
CA GLU A 190 -10.73 27.94 3.59
C GLU A 190 -11.31 28.36 2.24
N VAL A 191 -10.79 27.82 1.13
CA VAL A 191 -11.30 28.10 -0.22
C VAL A 191 -12.80 27.81 -0.29
N LEU A 192 -13.23 26.63 0.16
CA LEU A 192 -14.64 26.23 0.12
C LEU A 192 -15.52 26.93 1.17
N GLY A 193 -14.95 27.34 2.30
CA GLY A 193 -15.65 28.08 3.35
C GLY A 193 -15.98 29.52 2.96
N GLN A 194 -15.19 30.12 2.06
CA GLN A 194 -15.42 31.47 1.53
C GLN A 194 -16.41 31.51 0.37
N VAL A 195 -16.79 30.35 -0.19
CA VAL A 195 -17.78 30.28 -1.27
C VAL A 195 -19.15 30.70 -0.71
N PRO A 196 -19.86 31.65 -1.35
CA PRO A 196 -21.18 32.08 -0.90
C PRO A 196 -22.18 30.93 -0.77
N HIS A 197 -23.10 31.04 0.19
CA HIS A 197 -24.08 29.98 0.48
C HIS A 197 -25.01 29.68 -0.69
N ASP A 198 -25.23 30.62 -1.60
CA ASP A 198 -26.12 30.45 -2.76
C ASP A 198 -25.41 29.82 -3.99
N VAL A 199 -24.10 29.62 -3.92
CA VAL A 199 -23.31 28.93 -4.94
C VAL A 199 -23.31 27.43 -4.66
N ASP A 200 -23.69 26.64 -5.67
CA ASP A 200 -23.86 25.20 -5.58
C ASP A 200 -22.59 24.43 -5.93
N THR A 201 -21.83 24.92 -6.91
CA THR A 201 -20.62 24.26 -7.40
C THR A 201 -19.47 25.25 -7.55
N LEU A 202 -18.25 24.79 -7.23
CA LEU A 202 -17.01 25.54 -7.45
C LEU A 202 -16.10 24.72 -8.37
N VAL A 203 -15.80 25.26 -9.54
CA VAL A 203 -14.86 24.69 -10.52
C VAL A 203 -13.43 25.08 -10.14
N PHE A 204 -12.54 24.10 -10.11
CA PHE A 204 -11.10 24.25 -10.05
C PHE A 204 -10.54 24.10 -11.47
N PRO A 205 -10.04 25.18 -12.10
CA PRO A 205 -9.39 25.10 -13.39
C PRO A 205 -8.19 24.15 -13.33
N ASN A 206 -7.96 23.36 -14.39
CA ASN A 206 -6.89 22.37 -14.37
C ASN A 206 -5.55 22.93 -14.85
N TYR A 207 -4.48 22.53 -14.19
CA TYR A 207 -3.12 22.68 -14.64
C TYR A 207 -2.56 21.29 -14.99
N GLU A 208 -2.01 21.15 -16.18
CA GLU A 208 -1.51 19.86 -16.69
C GLU A 208 0.01 19.80 -16.50
N SER A 209 0.50 18.73 -15.90
CA SER A 209 1.93 18.51 -15.65
C SER A 209 2.71 18.35 -16.95
N LEU A 210 3.96 18.80 -16.94
CA LEU A 210 4.86 18.76 -18.09
C LEU A 210 6.20 18.16 -17.67
N PRO A 211 6.50 16.89 -18.00
CA PRO A 211 7.79 16.31 -17.66
C PRO A 211 8.91 17.01 -18.45
N GLU A 212 10.00 17.39 -17.77
CA GLU A 212 11.18 18.00 -18.41
C GLU A 212 12.27 16.96 -18.72
N ARG A 213 12.05 15.70 -18.33
CA ARG A 213 12.91 14.55 -18.61
C ARG A 213 12.07 13.34 -18.99
N GLU A 214 12.68 12.39 -19.68
CA GLU A 214 12.02 11.16 -20.12
C GLU A 214 12.01 10.03 -19.08
N ASP A 215 12.90 10.11 -18.09
CA ASP A 215 13.20 9.06 -17.11
C ASP A 215 12.48 9.25 -15.78
N VAL A 216 11.37 10.00 -15.77
CA VAL A 216 10.53 10.23 -14.59
C VAL A 216 10.00 8.89 -14.05
N VAL A 217 10.16 8.67 -12.75
CA VAL A 217 9.66 7.47 -12.05
C VAL A 217 8.44 7.82 -11.20
N ASP A 218 8.54 8.86 -10.37
CA ASP A 218 7.48 9.37 -9.52
C ASP A 218 7.11 10.81 -9.92
N PRO A 219 6.00 10.99 -10.67
CA PRO A 219 5.59 12.31 -11.14
C PRO A 219 5.34 13.31 -10.01
N PHE A 220 4.81 12.88 -8.86
CA PHE A 220 4.53 13.78 -7.73
C PHE A 220 5.82 14.27 -7.07
N LEU A 221 6.91 13.51 -7.16
CA LEU A 221 8.20 13.85 -6.58
C LEU A 221 9.18 14.48 -7.57
N GLU A 222 8.91 14.44 -8.87
CA GLU A 222 9.87 14.83 -9.91
C GLU A 222 9.37 15.89 -10.88
N VAL A 223 8.06 16.02 -11.10
CA VAL A 223 7.49 16.96 -12.07
C VAL A 223 6.94 18.19 -11.34
N SER A 224 7.50 19.36 -11.65
CA SER A 224 7.10 20.65 -11.06
C SER A 224 6.60 21.66 -12.08
N LEU A 225 6.78 21.40 -13.37
CA LEU A 225 6.35 22.30 -14.44
C LEU A 225 4.90 21.98 -14.82
N PHE A 226 4.07 23.01 -14.92
CA PHE A 226 2.67 22.88 -15.28
C PHE A 226 2.25 23.91 -16.34
N LYS A 227 1.38 23.46 -17.24
CA LYS A 227 0.64 24.29 -18.18
C LYS A 227 -0.65 24.79 -17.53
N LYS A 228 -0.88 26.09 -17.53
CA LYS A 228 -2.04 26.71 -16.86
C LYS A 228 -3.30 26.72 -17.72
N ASN A 229 -4.46 26.68 -17.06
CA ASN A 229 -5.77 26.81 -17.69
C ASN A 229 -5.96 28.20 -18.31
N TYR A 230 -6.77 28.27 -19.38
CA TYR A 230 -7.16 29.52 -20.03
C TYR A 230 -7.76 30.54 -19.04
N ALA A 231 -8.50 30.07 -18.02
CA ALA A 231 -9.07 30.93 -16.98
C ALA A 231 -8.02 31.73 -16.18
N HIS A 232 -6.77 31.25 -16.13
CA HIS A 232 -5.71 31.80 -15.28
C HIS A 232 -4.52 32.37 -16.07
N VAL A 233 -4.72 32.67 -17.36
CA VAL A 233 -3.67 33.21 -18.24
C VAL A 233 -4.19 34.39 -19.06
N VAL A 234 -3.27 35.18 -19.61
CA VAL A 234 -3.63 36.30 -20.48
C VAL A 234 -4.08 35.77 -21.84
N SER A 235 -5.32 36.09 -22.22
CA SER A 235 -5.97 35.60 -23.45
C SER A 235 -5.12 35.81 -24.72
N ASP A 236 -4.58 37.02 -24.92
CA ASP A 236 -3.73 37.33 -26.06
C ASP A 236 -2.48 36.43 -26.15
N LEU A 237 -1.83 36.17 -25.00
CA LEU A 237 -0.63 35.34 -24.95
C LEU A 237 -0.97 33.87 -25.19
N TYR A 238 -2.13 33.41 -24.72
CA TYR A 238 -2.65 32.07 -24.97
C TYR A 238 -2.80 31.82 -26.47
N PHE A 239 -3.53 32.68 -27.19
CA PHE A 239 -3.76 32.49 -28.63
C PHE A 239 -2.47 32.63 -29.44
N LYS A 240 -1.64 33.63 -29.15
CA LYS A 240 -0.36 33.83 -29.84
C LYS A 240 0.63 32.68 -29.64
N SER A 241 0.56 31.98 -28.51
CA SER A 241 1.48 30.87 -28.18
C SER A 241 0.85 29.49 -28.36
N TYR A 242 -0.41 29.40 -28.82
CA TYR A 242 -1.17 28.16 -28.87
C TYR A 242 -0.44 27.05 -29.64
N GLY A 243 0.09 27.37 -30.83
CA GLY A 243 0.84 26.40 -31.64
C GLY A 243 2.08 25.85 -30.94
N THR A 244 2.82 26.71 -30.24
CA THR A 244 3.99 26.31 -29.45
C THR A 244 3.59 25.43 -28.27
N VAL A 245 2.53 25.80 -27.54
CA VAL A 245 2.08 25.06 -26.35
C VAL A 245 1.43 23.72 -26.71
N ALA A 246 0.58 23.69 -27.75
CA ALA A 246 -0.04 22.46 -28.22
C ALA A 246 1.00 21.49 -28.80
N ARG A 247 2.10 21.99 -29.39
CA ARG A 247 3.24 21.18 -29.86
C ARG A 247 2.81 20.03 -30.78
N GLY A 248 1.90 20.34 -31.71
CA GLY A 248 1.32 19.38 -32.65
C GLY A 248 0.34 18.38 -32.03
N ASN A 249 0.08 18.45 -30.72
CA ASN A 249 -1.02 17.71 -30.11
C ASN A 249 -2.36 18.34 -30.55
N PRO A 250 -3.48 17.58 -30.49
CA PRO A 250 -4.75 18.01 -31.08
C PRO A 250 -5.33 19.25 -30.40
N ASN A 251 -5.01 19.45 -29.12
CA ASN A 251 -5.53 20.52 -28.28
C ASN A 251 -4.42 21.11 -27.41
N TYR A 252 -4.69 22.27 -26.81
CA TYR A 252 -3.79 22.93 -25.84
C TYR A 252 -3.43 22.00 -24.67
N PHE A 253 -4.43 21.35 -24.07
CA PHE A 253 -4.28 20.26 -23.10
C PHE A 253 -4.34 18.92 -23.81
N ILE A 254 -3.53 17.95 -23.40
CA ILE A 254 -3.58 16.60 -23.96
C ILE A 254 -4.72 15.79 -23.35
N THR A 255 -5.11 16.09 -22.10
CA THR A 255 -6.29 15.49 -21.47
C THR A 255 -7.51 16.43 -21.53
N TYR A 256 -8.07 16.78 -20.39
CA TYR A 256 -9.22 17.67 -20.29
C TYR A 256 -8.76 19.10 -19.99
N GLY A 257 -9.51 20.09 -20.50
CA GLY A 257 -9.27 21.51 -20.24
C GLY A 257 -10.37 22.18 -19.39
N ASN A 258 -11.37 21.41 -18.97
CA ASN A 258 -12.55 21.92 -18.28
C ASN A 258 -12.39 21.94 -16.75
N GLY A 259 -11.27 21.54 -16.16
CA GLY A 259 -11.15 21.48 -14.69
C GLY A 259 -12.02 20.41 -14.03
N LYS A 260 -11.97 20.34 -12.70
CA LYS A 260 -12.84 19.52 -11.83
C LYS A 260 -13.71 20.44 -10.98
N SER A 261 -14.82 19.99 -10.42
CA SER A 261 -15.59 20.81 -9.48
C SER A 261 -15.94 20.12 -8.17
N ALA A 262 -16.03 20.93 -7.13
CA ALA A 262 -16.73 20.61 -5.91
C ALA A 262 -18.20 20.97 -6.04
N ALA A 263 -19.06 20.24 -5.35
CA ALA A 263 -20.47 20.57 -5.22
C ALA A 263 -20.90 20.46 -3.76
N ARG A 264 -21.78 21.38 -3.36
CA ARG A 264 -22.48 21.28 -2.08
C ARG A 264 -23.38 20.05 -2.10
N VAL A 265 -23.28 19.23 -1.07
CA VAL A 265 -24.14 18.06 -0.92
C VAL A 265 -25.55 18.54 -0.56
N GLN A 266 -26.48 18.32 -1.48
CA GLN A 266 -27.86 18.77 -1.33
C GLN A 266 -28.84 17.81 -2.01
N GLN A 267 -30.13 17.96 -1.70
CA GLN A 267 -31.17 17.15 -2.30
C GLN A 267 -31.21 17.32 -3.84
N GLY A 268 -31.36 16.21 -4.54
CA GLY A 268 -31.46 16.20 -6.01
C GLY A 268 -30.11 16.39 -6.73
N MET A 269 -29.00 16.55 -6.00
CA MET A 269 -27.65 16.52 -6.57
C MET A 269 -27.43 15.22 -7.35
N ARG A 270 -26.76 15.33 -8.50
CA ARG A 270 -26.39 14.19 -9.35
C ARG A 270 -25.01 14.41 -9.99
N PRO A 271 -24.31 13.34 -10.41
CA PRO A 271 -23.12 13.48 -11.25
C PRO A 271 -23.47 14.06 -12.63
N ASN A 272 -22.50 14.67 -13.29
CA ASN A 272 -22.59 15.12 -14.69
C ASN A 272 -21.29 14.76 -15.43
N GLY A 273 -20.95 13.47 -15.39
CA GLY A 273 -19.61 12.98 -15.71
C GLY A 273 -18.64 13.16 -14.54
N ALA A 274 -17.43 12.62 -14.69
CA ALA A 274 -16.41 12.62 -13.63
C ALA A 274 -15.88 14.01 -13.21
N HIS A 275 -16.22 15.08 -13.94
CA HIS A 275 -15.62 16.41 -13.77
C HIS A 275 -16.61 17.48 -13.26
N ARG A 276 -17.91 17.16 -13.25
CA ARG A 276 -18.98 18.13 -12.99
C ARG A 276 -20.14 17.50 -12.23
N TRP A 277 -20.95 18.38 -11.67
CA TRP A 277 -22.16 18.02 -10.94
C TRP A 277 -23.36 18.74 -11.55
N HIS A 278 -24.55 18.20 -11.30
CA HIS A 278 -25.80 18.84 -11.66
C HIS A 278 -26.86 18.58 -10.59
N SER A 279 -28.08 19.06 -10.83
CA SER A 279 -29.20 18.77 -9.97
C SER A 279 -30.46 18.43 -10.77
N TYR A 280 -31.26 17.50 -10.24
CA TYR A 280 -32.58 17.15 -10.76
C TYR A 280 -33.67 18.14 -10.34
N VAL A 281 -33.40 19.01 -9.36
CA VAL A 281 -34.41 19.92 -8.79
C VAL A 281 -34.22 21.37 -9.23
N LYS A 282 -32.99 21.78 -9.58
CA LYS A 282 -32.68 23.13 -10.04
C LYS A 282 -31.46 23.14 -10.96
N THR A 283 -31.29 24.24 -11.69
CA THR A 283 -30.00 24.52 -12.36
C THR A 283 -29.00 24.99 -11.30
N PRO A 284 -27.84 24.32 -11.13
CA PRO A 284 -26.86 24.73 -10.14
C PRO A 284 -26.24 26.09 -10.47
N LYS A 285 -26.02 26.93 -9.47
CA LYS A 285 -25.18 28.13 -9.58
C LYS A 285 -23.71 27.72 -9.49
N GLU A 286 -22.99 27.79 -10.60
CA GLU A 286 -21.57 27.41 -10.73
C GLU A 286 -20.65 28.63 -10.74
N TRP A 287 -19.62 28.62 -9.91
CA TRP A 287 -18.50 29.57 -9.93
C TRP A 287 -17.20 28.87 -10.30
N SER A 288 -16.20 29.63 -10.76
CA SER A 288 -14.83 29.14 -10.96
C SER A 288 -13.90 29.76 -9.93
N SER A 289 -13.02 28.94 -9.35
CA SER A 289 -12.05 29.36 -8.35
C SER A 289 -10.87 30.06 -9.02
N ASP A 290 -10.49 31.21 -8.48
CA ASP A 290 -9.21 31.89 -8.73
C ASP A 290 -8.17 31.54 -7.64
N GLN A 291 -8.60 30.96 -6.52
CA GLN A 291 -7.76 30.60 -5.38
C GLN A 291 -7.22 29.17 -5.42
N ALA A 292 -7.81 28.29 -6.24
CA ALA A 292 -7.44 26.89 -6.29
C ALA A 292 -7.52 26.30 -7.70
N ALA A 293 -6.63 25.36 -7.99
CA ALA A 293 -6.58 24.61 -9.23
C ALA A 293 -6.56 23.10 -8.95
N VAL A 294 -6.88 22.30 -9.96
CA VAL A 294 -6.57 20.86 -9.96
C VAL A 294 -5.30 20.63 -10.78
N LEU A 295 -4.29 20.01 -10.19
CA LEU A 295 -3.07 19.60 -10.86
C LEU A 295 -3.29 18.21 -11.42
N HIS A 296 -3.18 18.03 -12.73
CA HIS A 296 -3.34 16.75 -13.39
C HIS A 296 -1.99 16.20 -13.83
N TYR A 297 -1.55 15.10 -13.22
CA TYR A 297 -0.30 14.42 -13.48
C TYR A 297 -0.46 13.34 -14.54
N THR A 298 -0.59 13.76 -15.79
CA THR A 298 -0.93 12.86 -16.90
C THR A 298 0.22 12.67 -17.88
N TYR A 299 0.43 11.43 -18.35
CA TYR A 299 1.46 11.06 -19.34
C TYR A 299 2.87 11.55 -18.97
N ASN A 300 3.23 11.50 -17.69
CA ASN A 300 4.54 11.95 -17.20
C ASN A 300 5.64 10.92 -17.44
N ARG A 301 5.27 9.65 -17.62
CA ARG A 301 6.22 8.53 -17.78
C ARG A 301 6.03 7.88 -19.13
N PHE A 302 7.12 7.38 -19.71
CA PHE A 302 7.06 6.58 -20.93
C PHE A 302 6.11 5.36 -20.78
N GLY A 303 6.14 4.72 -19.62
CA GLY A 303 5.27 3.59 -19.30
C GLY A 303 3.77 3.91 -19.29
N ASP A 304 3.39 5.18 -19.12
CA ASP A 304 1.97 5.58 -19.10
C ASP A 304 1.30 5.30 -20.47
N LEU A 305 2.04 5.48 -21.57
CA LEU A 305 1.56 5.19 -22.94
C LEU A 305 1.15 3.72 -23.09
N LYS A 306 2.03 2.81 -22.67
CA LYS A 306 1.77 1.36 -22.74
C LYS A 306 0.69 0.94 -21.75
N SER A 307 0.74 1.44 -20.53
CA SER A 307 -0.24 1.08 -19.50
C SER A 307 -1.67 1.48 -19.90
N ARG A 308 -1.85 2.59 -20.62
CA ARG A 308 -3.16 3.00 -21.13
C ARG A 308 -3.62 2.15 -22.31
N ARG A 309 -2.69 1.77 -23.19
CA ARG A 309 -2.96 0.80 -24.26
C ARG A 309 -3.43 -0.53 -23.69
N ASP A 310 -2.72 -1.06 -22.69
CA ASP A 310 -2.97 -2.40 -22.13
C ASP A 310 -4.27 -2.51 -21.32
N ARG A 311 -4.93 -1.37 -21.03
CA ARG A 311 -6.26 -1.34 -20.38
C ARG A 311 -7.41 -1.52 -21.38
N CYS A 312 -7.13 -1.65 -22.67
CA CYS A 312 -8.14 -1.60 -23.71
C CYS A 312 -7.95 -2.70 -24.76
N ASP A 313 -8.98 -3.50 -25.00
CA ASP A 313 -8.97 -4.61 -25.96
C ASP A 313 -9.35 -4.19 -27.40
N CYS A 314 -9.29 -2.89 -27.70
CA CYS A 314 -9.65 -2.38 -29.03
C CYS A 314 -8.55 -2.69 -30.05
N ALA A 315 -8.94 -2.88 -31.32
CA ALA A 315 -7.93 -3.03 -32.37
C ALA A 315 -7.24 -1.67 -32.60
N PRO A 316 -5.95 -1.66 -32.99
CA PRO A 316 -5.19 -0.42 -33.22
C PRO A 316 -5.53 0.19 -34.59
N THR A 317 -6.81 0.49 -34.81
CA THR A 317 -7.33 1.19 -35.99
C THR A 317 -7.92 2.53 -35.58
N GLU A 318 -7.96 3.48 -36.50
CA GLU A 318 -8.53 4.82 -36.23
C GLU A 318 -10.03 4.75 -35.86
N GLU A 319 -10.77 3.82 -36.47
CA GLU A 319 -12.20 3.62 -36.19
C GLU A 319 -12.42 3.04 -34.79
N ASP A 320 -11.66 2.02 -34.41
CA ASP A 320 -11.74 1.44 -33.08
C ASP A 320 -11.25 2.40 -32.00
N ALA A 321 -10.14 3.12 -32.23
CA ALA A 321 -9.66 4.13 -31.31
C ALA A 321 -10.73 5.20 -31.03
N LYS A 322 -11.47 5.66 -32.06
CA LYS A 322 -12.60 6.59 -31.90
C LYS A 322 -13.75 6.03 -31.07
N ARG A 323 -13.99 4.72 -31.15
CA ARG A 323 -15.02 4.02 -30.37
C ARG A 323 -14.62 3.84 -28.91
N CYS A 324 -13.32 3.78 -28.60
CA CYS A 324 -12.80 3.41 -27.28
C CYS A 324 -12.28 4.59 -26.45
N PHE A 325 -11.89 5.69 -27.09
CA PHE A 325 -11.31 6.86 -26.42
C PHE A 325 -12.08 8.15 -26.70
N ILE A 326 -12.42 8.87 -25.64
CA ILE A 326 -13.13 10.15 -25.70
C ILE A 326 -12.22 11.23 -26.28
N LEU A 327 -10.96 11.27 -25.82
CA LEU A 327 -10.03 12.34 -26.12
C LEU A 327 -9.18 12.05 -27.36
N PRO A 328 -8.99 13.03 -28.26
CA PRO A 328 -8.16 12.83 -29.45
C PRO A 328 -6.72 12.42 -29.15
N PHE A 329 -6.11 12.97 -28.09
CA PHE A 329 -4.75 12.59 -27.73
C PHE A 329 -4.67 11.14 -27.23
N ASP A 330 -5.64 10.68 -26.43
CA ASP A 330 -5.67 9.28 -25.99
C ASP A 330 -5.76 8.31 -27.17
N ARG A 331 -6.48 8.68 -28.25
CA ARG A 331 -6.52 7.90 -29.50
C ARG A 331 -5.14 7.82 -30.14
N MET A 332 -4.46 8.96 -30.27
CA MET A 332 -3.10 8.99 -30.83
C MET A 332 -2.15 8.17 -29.95
N ALA A 333 -2.13 8.39 -28.64
CA ALA A 333 -1.27 7.67 -27.71
C ALA A 333 -1.51 6.16 -27.79
N PHE A 334 -2.77 5.72 -27.88
CA PHE A 334 -3.14 4.32 -28.06
C PHE A 334 -2.58 3.73 -29.37
N LEU A 335 -2.80 4.41 -30.50
CA LEU A 335 -2.34 3.94 -31.80
C LEU A 335 -0.81 3.89 -31.85
N GLU A 336 -0.15 4.94 -31.39
CA GLU A 336 1.31 5.04 -31.40
C GLU A 336 1.93 3.96 -30.50
N ALA A 337 1.38 3.77 -29.29
CA ALA A 337 1.83 2.71 -28.39
C ALA A 337 1.57 1.29 -28.91
N SER A 338 0.60 1.12 -29.81
CA SER A 338 0.26 -0.19 -30.39
C SER A 338 1.05 -0.51 -31.65
N LEU A 339 1.40 0.51 -32.44
CA LEU A 339 1.97 0.34 -33.78
C LEU A 339 3.49 0.54 -33.81
N LYS A 340 4.06 1.30 -32.88
CA LYS A 340 5.50 1.58 -32.81
C LYS A 340 6.23 0.58 -31.95
N ASN A 341 7.51 0.36 -32.27
CA ASN A 341 8.42 -0.28 -31.32
C ASN A 341 8.85 0.71 -30.22
N ASP A 342 9.51 0.20 -29.17
CA ASP A 342 9.89 1.00 -27.99
C ASP A 342 10.76 2.21 -28.31
N LYS A 343 11.69 2.08 -29.26
CA LYS A 343 12.57 3.18 -29.66
C LYS A 343 11.77 4.29 -30.35
N GLU A 344 10.95 3.91 -31.33
CA GLU A 344 10.11 4.85 -32.08
C GLU A 344 9.06 5.51 -31.17
N LEU A 345 8.50 4.77 -30.23
CA LEU A 345 7.54 5.29 -29.26
C LEU A 345 8.22 6.25 -28.28
N MET A 346 9.47 5.96 -27.87
CA MET A 346 10.24 6.85 -27.00
C MET A 346 10.56 8.18 -27.71
N ASP A 347 10.94 8.12 -28.98
CA ASP A 347 11.16 9.33 -29.78
C ASP A 347 9.86 10.16 -29.92
N TRP A 348 8.72 9.48 -30.08
CA TRP A 348 7.42 10.15 -30.05
C TRP A 348 7.10 10.76 -28.68
N PHE A 349 7.37 10.04 -27.59
CA PHE A 349 7.18 10.54 -26.22
C PHE A 349 8.01 11.81 -25.96
N ARG A 350 9.30 11.79 -26.30
CA ARG A 350 10.19 12.97 -26.24
C ARG A 350 9.62 14.15 -27.02
N GLN A 351 9.20 13.89 -28.26
CA GLN A 351 8.73 14.93 -29.17
C GLN A 351 7.40 15.56 -28.72
N ARG A 352 6.50 14.78 -28.13
CA ARG A 352 5.11 15.21 -27.85
C ARG A 352 4.87 15.62 -26.40
N LEU A 353 5.62 15.06 -25.46
CA LEU A 353 5.32 15.13 -24.03
C LEU A 353 6.47 15.70 -23.19
N VAL A 354 7.73 15.51 -23.57
CA VAL A 354 8.89 15.95 -22.77
C VAL A 354 9.33 17.37 -23.13
N TRP A 355 9.32 18.28 -22.16
CA TRP A 355 9.70 19.69 -22.29
C TRP A 355 11.16 19.94 -21.88
N ASP A 356 12.08 19.45 -22.70
CA ASP A 356 13.53 19.46 -22.45
C ASP A 356 14.27 20.70 -22.98
N ASP A 357 13.65 21.52 -23.85
CA ASP A 357 14.21 22.78 -24.34
C ASP A 357 14.03 23.92 -23.32
N PRO A 358 15.09 24.36 -22.61
CA PRO A 358 14.96 25.39 -21.58
C PRO A 358 14.63 26.76 -22.17
N ALA A 359 14.95 27.04 -23.43
CA ALA A 359 14.65 28.33 -24.05
C ALA A 359 13.13 28.47 -24.24
N VAL A 360 12.47 27.42 -24.74
CA VAL A 360 11.01 27.38 -24.90
C VAL A 360 10.31 27.42 -23.55
N VAL A 361 10.76 26.59 -22.59
CA VAL A 361 10.15 26.55 -21.24
C VAL A 361 10.27 27.91 -20.55
N ASN A 362 11.44 28.54 -20.59
CA ASN A 362 11.65 29.85 -19.96
C ASN A 362 10.82 30.96 -20.62
N ASP A 363 10.62 30.93 -21.93
CA ASP A 363 9.74 31.87 -22.64
C ASP A 363 8.27 31.71 -22.19
N LEU A 364 7.77 30.47 -22.11
CA LEU A 364 6.40 30.19 -21.68
C LEU A 364 6.15 30.49 -20.20
N LEU A 365 7.17 30.32 -19.34
CA LEU A 365 7.14 30.76 -17.94
C LEU A 365 7.05 32.29 -17.85
N LYS A 366 7.88 33.03 -18.61
CA LYS A 366 7.83 34.51 -18.64
C LYS A 366 6.48 35.05 -19.13
N LYS A 367 5.85 34.33 -20.06
CA LYS A 367 4.50 34.65 -20.56
C LYS A 367 3.39 34.28 -19.56
N GLY A 368 3.70 33.59 -18.47
CA GLY A 368 2.73 33.14 -17.48
C GLY A 368 1.78 32.04 -17.98
N LEU A 369 2.12 31.38 -19.09
CA LEU A 369 1.37 30.23 -19.62
C LEU A 369 1.76 28.94 -18.90
N PHE A 370 3.04 28.85 -18.54
CA PHE A 370 3.56 27.81 -17.66
C PHE A 370 3.80 28.37 -16.26
N THR A 371 3.85 27.48 -15.28
CA THR A 371 4.24 27.78 -13.91
C THR A 371 5.02 26.63 -13.30
N ARG A 372 5.87 26.93 -12.31
CA ARG A 372 6.48 25.92 -11.46
C ARG A 372 5.76 25.84 -10.14
N ILE A 373 5.39 24.64 -9.72
CA ILE A 373 4.66 24.35 -8.48
C ILE A 373 5.45 23.28 -7.74
N TYR A 374 5.82 23.56 -6.49
CA TYR A 374 6.71 22.71 -5.69
C TYR A 374 6.06 22.19 -4.41
N GLU A 375 4.94 22.79 -4.00
CA GLU A 375 4.25 22.50 -2.74
C GLU A 375 3.86 21.01 -2.63
N PRO A 376 3.27 20.37 -3.67
CA PRO A 376 3.00 18.93 -3.61
C PRO A 376 4.25 18.09 -3.41
N GLN A 377 5.33 18.39 -4.16
CA GLN A 377 6.60 17.69 -4.06
C GLN A 377 7.17 17.77 -2.64
N LEU A 378 7.14 18.95 -2.03
CA LEU A 378 7.66 19.16 -0.68
C LEU A 378 6.83 18.42 0.38
N MET A 379 5.50 18.51 0.30
CA MET A 379 4.59 17.82 1.22
C MET A 379 4.75 16.29 1.13
N ILE A 380 4.76 15.77 -0.10
CA ILE A 380 4.83 14.33 -0.36
C ILE A 380 6.17 13.74 0.08
N ARG A 381 7.29 14.44 -0.15
CA ARG A 381 8.59 14.03 0.43
C ARG A 381 8.50 13.90 1.94
N GLY A 382 7.91 14.89 2.61
CA GLY A 382 7.72 14.87 4.06
C GLY A 382 6.91 13.65 4.53
N PHE A 383 5.83 13.29 3.83
CA PHE A 383 5.03 12.10 4.18
C PHE A 383 5.80 10.79 3.97
N VAL A 384 6.48 10.66 2.83
CA VAL A 384 7.25 9.46 2.50
C VAL A 384 8.41 9.28 3.50
N ASP A 385 9.11 10.36 3.84
CA ASP A 385 10.19 10.32 4.83
C ASP A 385 9.67 9.93 6.22
N ALA A 386 8.53 10.49 6.64
CA ALA A 386 7.89 10.15 7.91
C ALA A 386 7.44 8.68 7.96
N GLU A 387 6.88 8.17 6.86
CA GLU A 387 6.48 6.77 6.73
C GLU A 387 7.70 5.84 6.80
N ASN A 388 8.76 6.14 6.04
CA ASN A 388 10.00 5.36 6.06
C ASN A 388 10.62 5.32 7.46
N GLN A 389 10.60 6.45 8.18
CA GLN A 389 11.08 6.52 9.57
C GLN A 389 10.22 5.69 10.53
N ALA A 390 8.89 5.74 10.39
CA ALA A 390 7.97 4.95 11.20
C ALA A 390 8.15 3.44 10.96
N GLU A 391 8.32 3.03 9.70
CA GLU A 391 8.58 1.64 9.33
C GLU A 391 9.93 1.16 9.86
N ALA A 392 10.99 1.97 9.74
CA ALA A 392 12.30 1.67 10.29
C ALA A 392 12.25 1.51 11.82
N ALA A 393 11.54 2.39 12.52
CA ALA A 393 11.34 2.30 13.96
C ALA A 393 10.57 1.04 14.37
N ALA A 394 9.50 0.69 13.63
CA ALA A 394 8.73 -0.53 13.87
C ALA A 394 9.57 -1.80 13.67
N LYS A 395 10.38 -1.85 12.60
CA LYS A 395 11.32 -2.95 12.34
C LYS A 395 12.36 -3.09 13.45
N ALA A 396 12.93 -1.98 13.91
CA ALA A 396 13.89 -1.97 15.02
C ALA A 396 13.26 -2.47 16.33
N ALA A 397 12.03 -2.02 16.63
CA ALA A 397 11.29 -2.47 17.82
C ALA A 397 10.97 -3.98 17.77
N ALA A 398 10.55 -4.50 16.60
CA ALA A 398 10.30 -5.92 16.41
C ALA A 398 11.57 -6.76 16.60
N GLN A 399 12.71 -6.30 16.06
CA GLN A 399 13.99 -6.96 16.23
C GLN A 399 14.42 -6.97 17.70
N GLN A 400 14.23 -5.86 18.42
CA GLN A 400 14.53 -5.77 19.85
C GLN A 400 13.63 -6.70 20.67
N ALA A 401 12.35 -6.80 20.34
CA ALA A 401 11.42 -7.73 20.99
C ALA A 401 11.82 -9.20 20.76
N GLN A 402 12.25 -9.54 19.54
CA GLN A 402 12.74 -10.89 19.23
C GLN A 402 14.03 -11.23 20.00
N GLN A 403 14.96 -10.29 20.10
CA GLN A 403 16.18 -10.46 20.89
C GLN A 403 15.88 -10.62 22.38
N ALA A 404 14.95 -9.83 22.92
CA ALA A 404 14.51 -9.94 24.31
C ALA A 404 13.84 -11.30 24.59
N ALA A 405 12.99 -11.78 23.67
CA ALA A 405 12.37 -13.10 23.79
C ALA A 405 13.41 -14.24 23.74
N ALA A 406 14.40 -14.14 22.86
CA ALA A 406 15.49 -15.11 22.77
C ALA A 406 16.35 -15.12 24.05
N ALA A 407 16.67 -13.94 24.60
CA ALA A 407 17.41 -13.81 25.86
C ALA A 407 16.62 -14.39 27.04
N ALA A 408 15.30 -14.13 27.12
CA ALA A 408 14.43 -14.70 28.14
C ALA A 408 14.36 -16.23 28.05
N ALA A 409 14.27 -16.78 26.83
CA ALA A 409 14.29 -18.22 26.62
C ALA A 409 15.63 -18.84 27.06
N ALA A 410 16.76 -18.21 26.74
CA ALA A 410 18.08 -18.67 27.18
C ALA A 410 18.22 -18.65 28.72
N ALA A 411 17.76 -17.59 29.37
CA ALA A 411 17.76 -17.48 30.84
C ALA A 411 16.87 -18.56 31.49
N ALA A 412 15.73 -18.89 30.90
CA ALA A 412 14.85 -19.95 31.39
C ALA A 412 15.53 -21.33 31.31
N VAL A 413 16.27 -21.61 30.23
CA VAL A 413 17.05 -22.85 30.08
C VAL A 413 18.15 -22.93 31.15
N GLU A 414 18.88 -21.85 31.39
CA GLU A 414 19.92 -21.79 32.42
C GLU A 414 19.34 -22.02 33.82
N GLN A 415 18.20 -21.39 34.13
CA GLN A 415 17.49 -21.59 35.39
C GLN A 415 17.03 -23.04 35.58
N GLN A 416 16.53 -23.67 34.51
CA GLN A 416 16.13 -25.08 34.54
C GLN A 416 17.33 -26.00 34.79
N GLN A 417 18.47 -25.75 34.15
CA GLN A 417 19.71 -26.51 34.38
C GLN A 417 20.22 -26.34 35.82
N ALA A 418 20.16 -25.13 36.37
CA ALA A 418 20.54 -24.88 37.77
C ALA A 418 19.63 -25.62 38.76
N GLN A 419 18.31 -25.64 38.51
CA GLN A 419 17.35 -26.40 39.33
C GLN A 419 17.61 -27.91 39.26
N GLN A 420 17.90 -28.46 38.08
CA GLN A 420 18.25 -29.87 37.91
C GLN A 420 19.55 -30.23 38.65
N ALA A 421 20.57 -29.37 38.58
CA ALA A 421 21.83 -29.55 39.30
C ALA A 421 21.62 -29.51 40.83
N ALA A 422 20.80 -28.59 41.33
CA ALA A 422 20.46 -28.51 42.75
C ALA A 422 19.69 -29.74 43.24
N ALA A 423 18.73 -30.24 42.44
CA ALA A 423 17.99 -31.46 42.74
C ALA A 423 18.91 -32.70 42.76
N ALA A 424 19.84 -32.79 41.82
CA ALA A 424 20.84 -33.87 41.79
C ALA A 424 21.77 -33.83 43.01
N ALA A 425 22.21 -32.64 43.42
CA ALA A 425 23.03 -32.47 44.63
C ALA A 425 22.26 -32.88 45.91
N ALA A 426 20.98 -32.50 46.02
CA ALA A 426 20.13 -32.90 47.14
C ALA A 426 19.93 -34.42 47.22
N ALA A 427 19.71 -35.08 46.07
CA ALA A 427 19.59 -36.53 46.00
C ALA A 427 20.90 -37.24 46.39
N ALA A 428 22.05 -36.71 45.97
CA ALA A 428 23.36 -37.23 46.37
C ALA A 428 23.59 -37.09 47.89
N GLN A 429 23.19 -35.97 48.49
CA GLN A 429 23.26 -35.78 49.94
C GLN A 429 22.38 -36.79 50.69
N GLN A 430 21.14 -37.01 50.24
CA GLN A 430 20.26 -38.01 50.84
C GLN A 430 20.84 -39.42 50.79
N GLN A 431 21.52 -39.78 49.69
CA GLN A 431 22.21 -41.07 49.59
C GLN A 431 23.38 -41.18 50.58
N GLN A 432 24.14 -40.10 50.78
CA GLN A 432 25.22 -40.07 51.77
C GLN A 432 24.68 -40.17 53.20
N ASP A 433 23.61 -39.45 53.52
CA ASP A 433 22.96 -39.51 54.83
C ASP A 433 22.38 -40.91 55.11
N ALA A 434 21.78 -41.55 54.11
CA ALA A 434 21.29 -42.93 54.21
C ALA A 434 22.43 -43.94 54.42
N ALA A 435 23.56 -43.77 53.71
CA ALA A 435 24.75 -44.59 53.89
C ALA A 435 25.36 -44.41 55.29
N ALA A 436 25.38 -43.19 55.82
CA ALA A 436 25.83 -42.89 57.18
C ALA A 436 24.91 -43.51 58.24
N ALA A 437 23.59 -43.44 58.05
CA ALA A 437 22.61 -44.09 58.91
C ALA A 437 22.75 -45.62 58.89
N GLN A 438 23.01 -46.21 57.71
CA GLN A 438 23.27 -47.64 57.58
C GLN A 438 24.57 -48.04 58.30
N GLN A 439 25.65 -47.24 58.20
CA GLN A 439 26.88 -47.48 58.95
C GLN A 439 26.67 -47.38 60.47
N GLN A 440 25.88 -46.41 60.94
CA GLN A 440 25.51 -46.32 62.36
C GLN A 440 24.68 -47.53 62.82
N ALA A 441 23.74 -48.01 62.00
CA ALA A 441 22.96 -49.20 62.29
C ALA A 441 23.83 -50.47 62.35
N VAL A 442 24.80 -50.61 61.45
CA VAL A 442 25.79 -51.71 61.48
C VAL A 442 26.69 -51.61 62.70
N ALA A 443 27.14 -50.41 63.09
CA ALA A 443 27.91 -50.20 64.31
C ALA A 443 27.11 -50.51 65.58
N ALA A 444 25.82 -50.14 65.62
CA ALA A 444 24.90 -50.48 66.71
C ALA A 444 24.62 -52.00 66.78
N ALA A 445 24.51 -52.68 65.63
CA ALA A 445 24.39 -54.14 65.56
C ALA A 445 25.68 -54.84 66.01
N ALA A 446 26.85 -54.29 65.68
CA ALA A 446 28.14 -54.78 66.18
C ALA A 446 28.30 -54.58 67.70
N ALA A 447 27.79 -53.46 68.25
CA ALA A 447 27.73 -53.22 69.69
C ALA A 447 26.73 -54.14 70.40
N ALA A 448 25.57 -54.43 69.79
CA ALA A 448 24.60 -55.41 70.28
C ALA A 448 25.15 -56.84 70.21
N SER A 449 25.95 -57.15 69.18
CA SER A 449 26.72 -58.40 69.06
C SER A 449 27.85 -58.51 70.09
N GLN A 450 28.26 -57.41 70.74
CA GLN A 450 29.24 -57.40 71.83
C GLN A 450 28.59 -57.53 73.23
N GLN A 451 27.26 -57.68 73.32
CA GLN A 451 26.55 -57.72 74.62
C GLN A 451 25.59 -58.91 74.84
N GLN A 452 25.62 -59.94 73.99
CA GLN A 452 24.99 -61.26 74.22
C GLN A 452 25.83 -62.33 73.47
N ASP A 453 27.05 -62.65 73.87
CA ASP A 453 27.46 -63.58 74.96
C ASP A 453 26.78 -64.96 74.92
N ALA A 454 27.58 -66.02 74.93
CA ALA A 454 27.42 -67.06 75.95
C ALA A 454 28.55 -68.10 75.93
N THR A 455 29.15 -68.31 77.10
CA THR A 455 29.65 -69.62 77.53
C THR A 455 28.77 -70.76 77.02
N ALA A 456 29.45 -71.74 76.41
CA ALA A 456 29.12 -73.16 76.45
C ALA A 456 27.75 -73.60 75.89
N ALA A 457 27.80 -73.98 74.61
CA ALA A 457 27.47 -75.30 74.08
C ALA A 457 26.21 -76.05 74.61
N GLN A 458 25.19 -76.14 73.75
CA GLN A 458 24.71 -77.43 73.19
C GLN A 458 23.70 -77.23 72.05
N ALA A 459 23.79 -78.11 71.04
CA ALA A 459 22.86 -78.35 69.92
C ALA A 459 22.78 -77.23 68.85
N ALA A 460 23.63 -77.19 67.82
CA ALA A 460 23.68 -78.09 66.67
C ALA A 460 22.29 -78.38 66.03
N ALA A 461 22.14 -77.90 64.78
CA ALA A 461 21.04 -78.13 63.84
C ALA A 461 19.70 -77.42 64.12
N THR A 462 19.62 -76.10 63.87
CA THR A 462 18.59 -75.38 63.06
C THR A 462 18.89 -73.88 63.13
N GLN A 463 20.13 -73.47 62.83
CA GLN A 463 20.53 -72.05 62.82
C GLN A 463 21.00 -71.59 61.43
N GLN A 464 20.94 -72.49 60.44
CA GLN A 464 21.30 -72.23 59.04
C GLN A 464 20.09 -71.86 58.16
N ALA A 465 18.86 -71.85 58.72
CA ALA A 465 17.63 -71.53 57.98
C ALA A 465 17.11 -70.10 58.22
N GLN A 466 17.36 -69.49 59.39
CA GLN A 466 16.86 -68.14 59.71
C GLN A 466 17.83 -67.01 59.32
N GLN A 467 19.16 -67.24 59.33
CA GLN A 467 20.12 -66.25 58.83
C GLN A 467 20.11 -66.14 57.30
N ALA A 468 19.73 -67.21 56.58
CA ALA A 468 19.48 -67.16 55.15
C ALA A 468 18.19 -66.40 54.80
N ALA A 469 17.17 -66.41 55.67
CA ALA A 469 15.91 -65.71 55.43
C ALA A 469 16.02 -64.19 55.62
N VAL A 470 16.83 -63.71 56.57
CA VAL A 470 17.03 -62.26 56.80
C VAL A 470 17.96 -61.64 55.75
N ALA A 471 19.00 -62.36 55.31
CA ALA A 471 19.85 -61.92 54.21
C ALA A 471 19.09 -61.90 52.87
N ALA A 472 18.23 -62.90 52.61
CA ALA A 472 17.37 -62.93 51.43
C ALA A 472 16.30 -61.83 51.45
N GLN A 473 15.75 -61.47 52.62
CA GLN A 473 14.78 -60.38 52.74
C GLN A 473 15.43 -59.00 52.54
N GLN A 474 16.65 -58.79 53.05
CA GLN A 474 17.38 -57.53 52.85
C GLN A 474 17.87 -57.34 51.39
N GLU A 475 18.27 -58.42 50.71
CA GLU A 475 18.54 -58.37 49.26
C GLU A 475 17.26 -58.15 48.44
N GLN A 476 16.13 -58.74 48.84
CA GLN A 476 14.83 -58.50 48.19
C GLN A 476 14.33 -57.07 48.38
N ASP A 477 14.49 -56.48 49.56
CA ASP A 477 14.04 -55.11 49.83
C ASP A 477 14.94 -54.06 49.15
N ALA A 478 16.25 -54.31 49.05
CA ALA A 478 17.20 -53.47 48.30
C ALA A 478 16.96 -53.58 46.77
N ALA A 479 16.69 -54.78 46.26
CA ALA A 479 16.30 -54.99 44.88
C ALA A 479 14.93 -54.38 44.56
N ALA A 480 13.97 -54.41 45.50
CA ALA A 480 12.66 -53.77 45.35
C ALA A 480 12.77 -52.24 45.36
N ALA A 481 13.65 -51.65 46.18
CA ALA A 481 13.90 -50.21 46.18
C ALA A 481 14.62 -49.74 44.90
N GLN A 482 15.62 -50.48 44.41
CA GLN A 482 16.25 -50.20 43.12
C GLN A 482 15.27 -50.40 41.96
N ALA A 483 14.45 -51.45 41.99
CA ALA A 483 13.40 -51.66 41.00
C ALA A 483 12.35 -50.55 41.02
N ALA A 484 11.98 -50.02 42.20
CA ALA A 484 11.04 -48.92 42.32
C ALA A 484 11.61 -47.61 41.75
N VAL A 485 12.87 -47.28 42.02
CA VAL A 485 13.54 -46.10 41.44
C VAL A 485 13.71 -46.25 39.93
N GLN A 486 14.07 -47.44 39.46
CA GLN A 486 14.22 -47.72 38.03
C GLN A 486 12.86 -47.71 37.32
N GLN A 487 11.80 -48.20 37.97
CA GLN A 487 10.42 -48.14 37.48
C GLN A 487 9.89 -46.70 37.45
N GLN A 488 10.22 -45.88 38.44
CA GLN A 488 9.83 -44.46 38.48
C GLN A 488 10.58 -43.64 37.43
N ALA A 489 11.87 -43.93 37.20
CA ALA A 489 12.65 -43.33 36.11
C ALA A 489 12.15 -43.78 34.72
N GLN A 490 11.77 -45.06 34.57
CA GLN A 490 11.15 -45.57 33.34
C GLN A 490 9.77 -44.96 33.10
N GLN A 491 8.97 -44.75 34.15
CA GLN A 491 7.66 -44.08 34.05
C GLN A 491 7.82 -42.59 33.69
N ALA A 492 8.80 -41.90 34.26
CA ALA A 492 9.10 -40.50 33.90
C ALA A 492 9.63 -40.35 32.47
N ALA A 493 10.51 -41.26 32.03
CA ALA A 493 10.99 -41.30 30.65
C ALA A 493 9.85 -41.65 29.67
N ALA A 494 8.99 -42.61 30.02
CA ALA A 494 7.81 -42.96 29.23
C ALA A 494 6.81 -41.79 29.17
N ALA A 495 6.62 -41.04 30.26
CA ALA A 495 5.78 -39.85 30.27
C ALA A 495 6.35 -38.73 29.40
N ALA A 496 7.66 -38.48 29.44
CA ALA A 496 8.32 -37.49 28.59
C ALA A 496 8.24 -37.87 27.09
N VAL A 497 8.47 -39.15 26.78
CA VAL A 497 8.32 -39.67 25.41
C VAL A 497 6.86 -39.59 24.95
N ALA A 498 5.89 -39.92 25.81
CA ALA A 498 4.48 -39.79 25.49
C ALA A 498 4.07 -38.33 25.27
N GLN A 499 4.63 -37.39 26.05
CA GLN A 499 4.36 -35.97 25.90
C GLN A 499 4.98 -35.41 24.60
N GLN A 500 6.17 -35.87 24.24
CA GLN A 500 6.83 -35.51 22.98
C GLN A 500 6.11 -36.12 21.77
N GLN A 501 5.63 -37.36 21.88
CA GLN A 501 4.80 -38.02 20.86
C GLN A 501 3.44 -37.34 20.71
N ALA A 502 2.82 -36.90 21.82
CA ALA A 502 1.56 -36.15 21.79
C ALA A 502 1.74 -34.77 21.12
N ALA A 503 2.83 -34.07 21.41
CA ALA A 503 3.16 -32.80 20.76
C ALA A 503 3.43 -32.98 19.25
N ALA A 504 4.17 -34.03 18.87
CA ALA A 504 4.43 -34.37 17.48
C ALA A 504 3.14 -34.78 16.74
N ALA A 505 2.24 -35.53 17.38
CA ALA A 505 0.95 -35.91 16.83
C ALA A 505 0.00 -34.70 16.68
N ALA A 506 0.00 -33.77 17.64
CA ALA A 506 -0.77 -32.54 17.55
C ALA A 506 -0.25 -31.66 16.39
N GLN A 507 1.07 -31.56 16.21
CA GLN A 507 1.67 -30.80 15.11
C GLN A 507 1.43 -31.48 13.76
N ALA A 508 1.49 -32.81 13.68
CA ALA A 508 1.14 -33.57 12.48
C ALA A 508 -0.34 -33.40 12.11
N THR A 509 -1.23 -33.39 13.11
CA THR A 509 -2.68 -33.17 12.91
C THR A 509 -2.96 -31.75 12.42
N ALA A 510 -2.29 -30.74 13.00
CA ALA A 510 -2.40 -29.36 12.55
C ALA A 510 -1.89 -29.17 11.10
N ASN A 511 -0.76 -29.80 10.76
CA ASN A 511 -0.22 -29.77 9.40
C ASN A 511 -1.11 -30.50 8.39
N ALA A 512 -1.70 -31.64 8.76
CA ALA A 512 -2.64 -32.38 7.92
C ALA A 512 -3.95 -31.59 7.72
N ALA A 513 -4.45 -30.90 8.76
CA ALA A 513 -5.60 -30.02 8.66
C ALA A 513 -5.32 -28.83 7.74
N ALA A 514 -4.15 -28.21 7.84
CA ALA A 514 -3.74 -27.11 6.96
C ALA A 514 -3.59 -27.57 5.50
N GLN A 515 -3.01 -28.76 5.26
CA GLN A 515 -2.92 -29.34 3.92
C GLN A 515 -4.29 -29.72 3.35
N GLY A 516 -5.20 -30.27 4.17
CA GLY A 516 -6.56 -30.57 3.77
C GLY A 516 -7.36 -29.31 3.40
N GLN A 517 -7.22 -28.23 4.16
CA GLN A 517 -7.82 -26.93 3.84
C GLN A 517 -7.24 -26.34 2.55
N ALA A 518 -5.92 -26.44 2.34
CA ALA A 518 -5.27 -25.99 1.11
C ALA A 518 -5.73 -26.81 -0.11
N GLN A 519 -5.86 -28.13 0.01
CA GLN A 519 -6.38 -29.00 -1.05
C GLN A 519 -7.86 -28.75 -1.35
N GLN A 520 -8.69 -28.52 -0.32
CA GLN A 520 -10.09 -28.14 -0.52
C GLN A 520 -10.22 -26.76 -1.19
N ALA A 521 -9.38 -25.79 -0.82
CA ALA A 521 -9.34 -24.48 -1.48
C ALA A 521 -8.89 -24.59 -2.94
N ALA A 522 -7.88 -25.42 -3.23
CA ALA A 522 -7.43 -25.67 -4.59
C ALA A 522 -8.48 -26.41 -5.44
N ALA A 523 -9.18 -27.40 -4.86
CA ALA A 523 -10.27 -28.10 -5.54
C ALA A 523 -11.47 -27.19 -5.79
N ALA A 524 -11.84 -26.33 -4.83
CA ALA A 524 -12.89 -25.33 -5.01
C ALA A 524 -12.54 -24.32 -6.11
N ALA A 525 -11.28 -23.86 -6.16
CA ALA A 525 -10.79 -22.99 -7.21
C ALA A 525 -10.83 -23.66 -8.59
N ALA A 526 -10.43 -24.93 -8.70
CA ALA A 526 -10.48 -25.68 -9.95
C ALA A 526 -11.92 -25.91 -10.45
N VAL A 527 -12.86 -26.20 -9.54
CA VAL A 527 -14.29 -26.32 -9.88
C VAL A 527 -14.85 -24.97 -10.35
N GLN A 528 -14.47 -23.87 -9.69
CA GLN A 528 -14.90 -22.53 -10.07
C GLN A 528 -14.36 -22.13 -11.45
N GLU A 529 -13.10 -22.46 -11.74
CA GLU A 529 -12.47 -22.25 -13.05
C GLU A 529 -13.17 -23.08 -14.14
N GLN A 530 -13.48 -24.35 -13.86
CA GLN A 530 -14.21 -25.21 -14.80
C GLN A 530 -15.63 -24.68 -15.08
N GLN A 531 -16.34 -24.22 -14.05
CA GLN A 531 -17.66 -23.59 -14.22
C GLN A 531 -17.57 -22.30 -15.03
N GLN A 532 -16.52 -21.50 -14.84
CA GLN A 532 -16.29 -20.27 -15.59
C GLN A 532 -15.99 -20.56 -17.07
N GLN A 533 -15.19 -21.59 -17.36
CA GLN A 533 -14.93 -22.05 -18.74
C GLN A 533 -16.20 -22.59 -19.40
N GLN A 534 -17.03 -23.37 -18.68
CA GLN A 534 -18.31 -23.86 -19.20
C GLN A 534 -19.30 -22.70 -19.47
N ALA A 535 -19.36 -21.70 -18.59
CA ALA A 535 -20.19 -20.51 -18.79
C ALA A 535 -19.73 -19.69 -20.01
N GLN A 536 -18.41 -19.54 -20.21
CA GLN A 536 -17.85 -18.89 -21.40
C GLN A 536 -18.18 -19.65 -22.68
N GLN A 537 -18.07 -20.98 -22.68
CA GLN A 537 -18.44 -21.82 -23.83
C GLN A 537 -19.94 -21.75 -24.13
N ALA A 538 -20.80 -21.75 -23.10
CA ALA A 538 -22.24 -21.60 -23.27
C ALA A 538 -22.61 -20.22 -23.81
N ALA A 539 -21.98 -19.15 -23.30
CA ALA A 539 -22.17 -17.80 -23.80
C ALA A 539 -21.71 -17.64 -25.26
N PHE A 540 -20.58 -18.26 -25.62
CA PHE A 540 -20.11 -18.28 -27.00
C PHE A 540 -21.07 -19.03 -27.92
N ALA A 541 -21.57 -20.20 -27.51
CA ALA A 541 -22.55 -20.97 -28.29
C ALA A 541 -23.87 -20.20 -28.47
N ALA A 542 -24.35 -19.53 -27.43
CA ALA A 542 -25.54 -18.67 -27.50
C ALA A 542 -25.34 -17.48 -28.45
N ALA A 543 -24.17 -16.83 -28.42
CA ALA A 543 -23.84 -15.73 -29.32
C ALA A 543 -23.77 -16.20 -30.79
N VAL A 544 -23.22 -17.39 -31.04
CA VAL A 544 -23.19 -18.00 -32.39
C VAL A 544 -24.61 -18.33 -32.88
N GLN A 545 -25.47 -18.89 -32.03
CA GLN A 545 -26.88 -19.16 -32.37
C GLN A 545 -27.66 -17.87 -32.64
N GLN A 546 -27.45 -16.83 -31.83
CA GLN A 546 -28.09 -15.53 -32.03
C GLN A 546 -27.68 -14.93 -33.37
N LYS A 547 -26.38 -14.92 -33.71
CA LYS A 547 -25.91 -14.44 -35.01
C LYS A 547 -26.42 -15.28 -36.18
N ALA A 548 -26.55 -16.59 -36.01
CA ALA A 548 -27.13 -17.45 -37.04
C ALA A 548 -28.63 -17.17 -37.24
N GLY A 549 -29.37 -16.89 -36.18
CA GLY A 549 -30.78 -16.45 -36.23
C GLY A 549 -30.96 -15.08 -36.87
N GLU A 550 -30.09 -14.12 -36.55
CA GLU A 550 -30.06 -12.79 -37.18
C GLU A 550 -29.73 -12.89 -38.68
N ALA A 551 -28.77 -13.74 -39.06
CA ALA A 551 -28.43 -14.00 -40.46
C ALA A 551 -29.59 -14.67 -41.23
N ALA A 552 -30.26 -15.65 -40.62
CA ALA A 552 -31.44 -16.29 -41.21
C ALA A 552 -32.58 -15.28 -41.40
N THR A 553 -32.82 -14.40 -40.43
CA THR A 553 -33.84 -13.34 -40.50
C THR A 553 -33.51 -12.33 -41.60
N LEU A 554 -32.23 -11.97 -41.77
CA LEU A 554 -31.78 -11.08 -42.85
C LEU A 554 -32.04 -11.68 -44.24
N ILE A 555 -31.80 -12.98 -44.41
CA ILE A 555 -32.03 -13.71 -45.68
C ILE A 555 -33.53 -13.78 -46.01
N THR A 556 -34.40 -14.03 -45.02
CA THR A 556 -35.86 -14.06 -45.23
C THR A 556 -36.42 -12.66 -45.56
N THR A 557 -35.85 -11.61 -44.94
CA THR A 557 -36.28 -10.22 -45.18
C THR A 557 -35.81 -9.72 -46.56
N THR A 558 -34.64 -10.16 -47.05
CA THR A 558 -34.18 -9.83 -48.41
C THR A 558 -34.90 -10.60 -49.51
N GLN A 559 -35.38 -11.83 -49.24
CA GLN A 559 -36.24 -12.55 -50.19
C GLN A 559 -37.66 -11.96 -50.28
N GLN A 560 -38.20 -11.37 -49.20
CA GLN A 560 -39.50 -10.68 -49.26
C GLN A 560 -39.44 -9.27 -49.88
N ALA A 561 -38.27 -8.62 -49.89
CA ALA A 561 -38.08 -7.30 -50.50
C ALA A 561 -37.79 -7.34 -52.03
N GLY A 562 -37.55 -8.52 -52.61
CA GLY A 562 -37.14 -8.69 -54.01
C GLY A 562 -38.27 -8.69 -55.07
N VAL A 563 -39.53 -8.43 -54.71
CA VAL A 563 -40.67 -8.56 -55.64
C VAL A 563 -41.38 -7.23 -55.96
N GLY A 564 -40.88 -6.08 -55.49
CA GLY A 564 -41.54 -4.79 -55.73
C GLY A 564 -40.59 -3.65 -56.08
N GLY A 565 -40.54 -3.27 -57.36
CA GLY A 565 -40.13 -1.91 -57.74
C GLY A 565 -38.98 -1.78 -58.73
N GLN A 566 -39.16 -2.27 -59.96
CA GLN A 566 -38.55 -1.60 -61.12
C GLN A 566 -39.47 -0.44 -61.52
N GLN A 567 -38.98 0.81 -61.45
CA GLN A 567 -39.06 1.79 -62.56
C GLN A 567 -38.53 3.17 -62.15
N GLN A 568 -37.75 3.76 -63.07
CA GLN A 568 -37.34 5.17 -63.21
C GLN A 568 -36.20 5.64 -62.29
N GLY A 569 -35.13 6.29 -62.75
CA GLY A 569 -34.73 6.76 -64.07
C GLY A 569 -33.33 7.38 -63.96
N VAL A 570 -32.48 7.14 -64.96
CA VAL A 570 -31.10 7.63 -65.04
C VAL A 570 -31.00 8.63 -66.19
N THR A 571 -30.56 9.85 -65.87
CA THR A 571 -29.85 10.81 -66.74
C THR A 571 -28.86 11.53 -65.81
N GLY A 572 -27.57 11.71 -66.05
CA GLY A 572 -26.65 11.34 -67.13
C GLY A 572 -25.48 12.34 -67.12
N VAL A 573 -24.23 11.83 -67.19
CA VAL A 573 -23.01 12.44 -67.76
C VAL A 573 -22.39 13.65 -67.01
N GLN A 574 -21.09 13.78 -66.68
CA GLN A 574 -19.81 13.24 -67.18
C GLN A 574 -18.93 12.69 -66.05
#